data_AF-A0A2K1QQK5-F1
#
_entry.id   AF-A0A2K1QQK5-F1
#
_cell.length_a   1.000
_cell.length_b   1.000
_cell.length_c   1.000
_cell.angle_alpha   90.00
_cell.angle_beta   90.00
_cell.angle_gamma   90.00
#
_symmetry.space_group_name_H-M   'P 1'
#
loop_
_entity.id
_entity.type
_entity.pdbx_description
1 polymer ?
#
loop_
_entity_poly.entity_id
_entity_poly.type
_entity_poly.pdbx_seq_one_letter_code
_entity_poly.pdbx_strand_id
1 'polypeptide(L)'
;MSELALCNLYVLEKGLAHSKFRGDFARYEPFAQDMNALLSCAIWTKEMKRSVTTHLAKHVDNRGHIESFLSWLRPKVAVDETGPALKDFGPSDSIESFAERVSTSLARYTERENVALVQEAWTAVKSRLSSATEEERASGALSTIYDEFLFSFRSLRQASSTVQVWNTMISNGTMPTRKTWNVMLKGCHIGREVDQMEDIWRRMLRAGVEPDEVSWSTRIHGLFKFDRVPQAFQALADISVSKQHVAKASVKGQPLPPEQVKPTLVILNNALSGAQHLGPEMIGRILAWGRGQLIEPDITTYNILINASLHSGQREQTRKILAHMASRNVRPDGATFTVLLHALFQDGFLSNLSKPEQQTQALAYIANLESDGLAMDERGYALLIDRLLKEYDNEPAAKAILNHMIKRGITPTPHMYTILITHYFAQSPPNIAAVEALWQRLQQSKNYVVDVILYDRLVEGFAKAGEFPKMMYFLLRMSKEGKRPGWLALTEALRCTVRKRGMERARELVGDVLAGEGQVQAGVRGRKGYEEFWRLVDELGLRP
;
A
#
# COMPACT_ATOMS: atom_id res chain seq x y z
N MET A 1 -3.37 7.07 -3.09
CA MET A 1 -4.56 6.95 -3.96
C MET A 1 -4.10 6.61 -5.37
N SER A 2 -4.70 5.64 -6.05
CA SER A 2 -4.32 5.27 -7.43
C SER A 2 -4.84 6.31 -8.44
N GLU A 3 -4.08 6.58 -9.50
CA GLU A 3 -4.42 7.56 -10.57
C GLU A 3 -5.79 7.29 -11.21
N LEU A 4 -6.22 6.03 -11.29
CA LEU A 4 -7.57 5.65 -11.73
C LEU A 4 -8.69 6.27 -10.87
N ALA A 5 -8.45 6.43 -9.56
CA ALA A 5 -9.43 6.99 -8.64
C ALA A 5 -9.72 8.46 -8.94
N LEU A 6 -8.68 9.22 -9.32
CA LEU A 6 -8.76 10.64 -9.64
C LEU A 6 -9.39 10.86 -11.02
N CYS A 7 -9.05 10.03 -12.02
CA CYS A 7 -9.73 10.05 -13.32
C CYS A 7 -11.23 9.74 -13.19
N ASN A 8 -11.60 8.76 -12.38
CA ASN A 8 -13.02 8.41 -12.16
C ASN A 8 -13.77 9.51 -11.38
N LEU A 9 -13.11 10.19 -10.45
CA LEU A 9 -13.65 11.37 -9.75
C LEU A 9 -13.86 12.57 -10.70
N TYR A 10 -12.93 12.81 -11.63
CA TYR A 10 -13.03 13.88 -12.64
C TYR A 10 -14.14 13.64 -13.67
N VAL A 11 -14.35 12.38 -14.08
CA VAL A 11 -15.48 12.00 -14.95
C VAL A 11 -16.82 12.15 -14.22
N LEU A 12 -16.87 11.79 -12.93
CA LEU A 12 -18.01 12.07 -12.04
C LEU A 12 -18.28 13.57 -11.91
N GLU A 13 -17.24 14.39 -11.75
CA GLU A 13 -17.32 15.85 -11.64
C GLU A 13 -17.92 16.48 -12.90
N LYS A 14 -17.48 16.06 -14.10
CA LYS A 14 -18.01 16.53 -15.39
C LYS A 14 -19.45 16.05 -15.66
N GLY A 15 -19.80 14.83 -15.28
CA GLY A 15 -21.16 14.28 -15.44
C GLY A 15 -22.20 14.92 -14.51
N LEU A 16 -21.80 15.20 -13.26
CA LEU A 16 -22.65 15.85 -12.26
C LEU A 16 -22.84 17.35 -12.54
N ALA A 17 -21.82 18.06 -13.04
CA ALA A 17 -21.90 19.48 -13.36
C ALA A 17 -22.85 19.81 -14.54
N HIS A 18 -23.16 18.85 -15.41
CA HIS A 18 -24.08 19.04 -16.53
C HIS A 18 -25.53 18.66 -16.25
N SER A 19 -25.85 18.07 -15.09
CA SER A 19 -27.19 17.51 -14.83
C SER A 19 -27.87 18.18 -13.63
N LYS A 20 -28.90 18.98 -13.89
CA LYS A 20 -29.89 19.35 -12.85
C LYS A 20 -30.64 18.08 -12.45
N PHE A 21 -30.26 17.45 -11.34
CA PHE A 21 -30.90 16.26 -10.78
C PHE A 21 -32.39 16.51 -10.52
N ARG A 22 -33.26 15.96 -11.38
CA ARG A 22 -34.74 16.00 -11.24
C ARG A 22 -35.34 14.59 -11.16
N GLY A 23 -34.79 13.75 -10.28
CA GLY A 23 -35.50 12.60 -9.70
C GLY A 23 -35.82 11.40 -10.60
N ASP A 24 -35.43 11.38 -11.88
CA ASP A 24 -35.82 10.30 -12.80
C ASP A 24 -34.61 9.46 -13.24
N PHE A 25 -34.30 8.41 -12.47
CA PHE A 25 -33.09 7.59 -12.62
C PHE A 25 -33.02 6.82 -13.95
N ALA A 26 -34.16 6.46 -14.55
CA ALA A 26 -34.23 5.62 -15.74
C ALA A 26 -33.64 6.25 -17.00
N ARG A 27 -33.56 7.58 -17.08
CA ARG A 27 -32.94 8.29 -18.23
C ARG A 27 -31.42 8.24 -18.25
N TYR A 28 -30.79 7.83 -17.14
CA TYR A 28 -29.35 7.84 -16.97
C TYR A 28 -28.72 6.45 -17.08
N GLU A 29 -29.53 5.39 -17.26
CA GLU A 29 -29.11 3.99 -17.38
C GLU A 29 -27.93 3.78 -18.36
N PRO A 30 -27.85 4.41 -19.55
CA PRO A 30 -26.73 4.19 -20.48
C PRO A 30 -25.41 4.81 -20.02
N PHE A 31 -25.43 6.08 -19.59
CA PHE A 31 -24.26 6.78 -19.03
C PHE A 31 -23.76 6.09 -17.75
N ALA A 32 -24.70 5.51 -17.00
CA ALA A 32 -24.45 4.86 -15.75
C ALA A 32 -23.97 3.39 -15.94
N GLN A 33 -24.32 2.72 -17.05
CA GLN A 33 -23.74 1.45 -17.48
C GLN A 33 -22.27 1.60 -17.89
N ASP A 34 -21.91 2.67 -18.61
CA ASP A 34 -20.52 2.99 -18.96
C ASP A 34 -19.68 3.30 -17.71
N MET A 35 -20.27 4.01 -16.75
CA MET A 35 -19.69 4.25 -15.42
C MET A 35 -19.53 2.97 -14.60
N ASN A 36 -20.51 2.05 -14.62
CA ASN A 36 -20.43 0.78 -13.89
C ASN A 36 -19.36 -0.14 -14.50
N ALA A 37 -19.14 -0.10 -15.82
CA ALA A 37 -18.04 -0.77 -16.51
C ALA A 37 -16.66 -0.16 -16.18
N LEU A 38 -16.58 1.16 -15.98
CA LEU A 38 -15.37 1.85 -15.52
C LEU A 38 -15.09 1.61 -14.02
N LEU A 39 -16.13 1.46 -13.20
CA LEU A 39 -16.04 1.23 -11.75
C LEU A 39 -15.89 -0.25 -11.38
N SER A 40 -16.33 -1.20 -12.23
CA SER A 40 -16.08 -2.63 -12.03
C SER A 40 -14.59 -3.00 -12.07
N CYS A 41 -13.75 -2.12 -12.63
CA CYS A 41 -12.30 -2.28 -12.71
C CYS A 41 -11.53 -1.61 -11.56
N ALA A 42 -12.20 -0.83 -10.69
CA ALA A 42 -11.54 -0.06 -9.62
C ALA A 42 -12.09 -0.40 -8.24
N ILE A 43 -11.20 -0.78 -7.32
CA ILE A 43 -11.51 -0.99 -5.89
C ILE A 43 -12.02 0.34 -5.31
N TRP A 44 -13.27 0.38 -4.85
CA TRP A 44 -13.81 1.52 -4.11
C TRP A 44 -13.11 1.63 -2.75
N THR A 45 -12.21 2.60 -2.58
CA THR A 45 -11.62 2.87 -1.26
C THR A 45 -12.58 3.69 -0.40
N LYS A 46 -12.47 3.53 0.93
CA LYS A 46 -13.28 4.26 1.92
C LYS A 46 -13.15 5.79 1.78
N GLU A 47 -12.00 6.26 1.28
CA GLU A 47 -11.73 7.67 0.98
C GLU A 47 -12.49 8.16 -0.25
N MET A 48 -12.58 7.35 -1.32
CA MET A 48 -13.39 7.68 -2.50
C MET A 48 -14.87 7.80 -2.14
N LYS A 49 -15.40 6.84 -1.34
CA LYS A 49 -16.78 6.90 -0.84
C LYS A 49 -17.04 8.17 -0.04
N ARG A 50 -16.12 8.54 0.86
CA ARG A 50 -16.23 9.75 1.67
C ARG A 50 -16.18 11.01 0.81
N SER A 51 -15.29 11.07 -0.18
CA SER A 51 -15.14 12.23 -1.07
C SER A 51 -16.39 12.45 -1.92
N VAL A 52 -16.90 11.37 -2.55
CA VAL A 52 -18.13 11.39 -3.36
C VAL A 52 -19.35 11.75 -2.50
N THR A 53 -19.49 11.18 -1.30
CA THR A 53 -20.61 11.48 -0.39
C THR A 53 -20.59 12.94 0.08
N THR A 54 -19.41 13.47 0.43
CA THR A 54 -19.25 14.86 0.87
C THR A 54 -19.52 15.85 -0.25
N HIS A 55 -19.20 15.48 -1.49
CA HIS A 55 -19.47 16.29 -2.67
C HIS A 55 -20.96 16.25 -3.08
N LEU A 56 -21.59 15.07 -3.09
CA LEU A 56 -23.03 14.93 -3.36
C LEU A 56 -23.88 15.66 -2.31
N ALA A 57 -23.46 15.66 -1.04
CA ALA A 57 -24.13 16.40 0.03
C ALA A 57 -24.08 17.94 -0.15
N LYS A 58 -23.21 18.47 -1.01
CA LYS A 58 -23.17 19.91 -1.36
C LYS A 58 -24.12 20.28 -2.50
N HIS A 59 -24.59 19.30 -3.28
CA HIS A 59 -25.34 19.53 -4.52
C HIS A 59 -26.70 18.82 -4.58
N VAL A 60 -26.98 17.91 -3.64
CA VAL A 60 -28.22 17.15 -3.54
C VAL A 60 -28.80 17.31 -2.14
N ASP A 61 -29.90 18.05 -2.00
CA ASP A 61 -30.53 18.35 -0.70
C ASP A 61 -31.24 17.14 -0.06
N ASN A 62 -31.57 16.11 -0.85
CA ASN A 62 -32.25 14.91 -0.35
C ASN A 62 -31.25 13.79 -0.03
N ARG A 63 -31.03 13.55 1.27
CA ARG A 63 -30.17 12.49 1.80
C ARG A 63 -30.56 11.09 1.30
N GLY A 64 -31.86 10.84 1.07
CA GLY A 64 -32.36 9.57 0.54
C GLY A 64 -31.98 9.32 -0.92
N HIS A 65 -31.83 10.37 -1.72
CA HIS A 65 -31.35 10.26 -3.12
C HIS A 65 -29.84 9.99 -3.16
N ILE A 66 -29.07 10.59 -2.25
CA ILE A 66 -27.64 10.30 -2.09
C ILE A 66 -27.44 8.83 -1.68
N GLU A 67 -28.21 8.33 -0.71
CA GLU A 67 -28.13 6.93 -0.29
C GLU A 67 -28.57 5.95 -1.39
N SER A 68 -29.62 6.28 -2.13
CA SER A 68 -30.07 5.46 -3.27
C SER A 68 -29.02 5.41 -4.39
N PHE A 69 -28.40 6.55 -4.71
CA PHE A 69 -27.32 6.62 -5.71
C PHE A 69 -26.05 5.88 -5.26
N LEU A 70 -25.67 6.00 -3.98
CA LEU A 70 -24.55 5.25 -3.40
C LEU A 70 -24.83 3.74 -3.30
N SER A 71 -26.10 3.36 -3.09
CA SER A 71 -26.53 1.96 -3.12
C SER A 71 -26.53 1.41 -4.55
N TRP A 72 -26.87 2.24 -5.54
CA TRP A 72 -26.90 1.89 -6.95
C TRP A 72 -25.49 1.79 -7.57
N LEU A 73 -24.56 2.65 -7.15
CA LEU A 73 -23.13 2.61 -7.51
C LEU A 73 -22.36 1.45 -6.87
N ARG A 74 -22.96 0.69 -5.95
CA ARG A 74 -22.35 -0.56 -5.52
C ARG A 74 -22.23 -1.44 -6.76
N PRO A 75 -21.04 -2.00 -7.04
CA PRO A 75 -20.88 -2.87 -8.19
C PRO A 75 -21.92 -4.00 -8.09
N LYS A 76 -22.85 -4.06 -9.05
CA LYS A 76 -23.54 -5.31 -9.39
C LYS A 76 -22.53 -6.20 -10.12
N VAL A 77 -21.43 -6.51 -9.46
CA VAL A 77 -20.56 -7.58 -9.93
C VAL A 77 -21.43 -8.81 -9.86
N ALA A 78 -21.65 -9.44 -11.03
CA ALA A 78 -22.10 -10.80 -11.10
C ALA A 78 -21.23 -11.56 -10.11
N VAL A 79 -21.86 -11.93 -8.99
CA VAL A 79 -21.23 -12.77 -8.00
C VAL A 79 -20.90 -14.01 -8.79
N ASP A 80 -19.62 -14.30 -8.98
CA ASP A 80 -19.21 -15.69 -9.08
C ASP A 80 -19.59 -16.31 -7.73
N GLU A 81 -20.86 -16.66 -7.64
CA GLU A 81 -21.56 -17.31 -6.54
C GLU A 81 -21.21 -18.80 -6.52
N THR A 82 -20.22 -19.22 -7.33
CA THR A 82 -19.74 -20.59 -7.48
C THR A 82 -18.21 -20.72 -7.32
N GLY A 83 -17.72 -20.40 -6.12
CA GLY A 83 -16.69 -21.19 -5.40
C GLY A 83 -15.18 -20.87 -5.59
N PRO A 84 -14.30 -21.25 -4.62
CA PRO A 84 -14.58 -22.18 -3.53
C PRO A 84 -14.17 -21.66 -2.13
N ALA A 85 -15.11 -21.17 -1.32
CA ALA A 85 -14.86 -21.00 0.12
C ALA A 85 -14.58 -22.34 0.82
N LEU A 86 -15.02 -23.48 0.26
CA LEU A 86 -14.89 -24.81 0.87
C LEU A 86 -13.74 -25.69 0.33
N LYS A 87 -13.24 -25.47 -0.90
CA LYS A 87 -12.10 -26.26 -1.43
C LYS A 87 -10.77 -25.87 -0.79
N ASP A 88 -10.63 -24.62 -0.38
CA ASP A 88 -9.41 -24.10 0.29
C ASP A 88 -9.19 -24.73 1.68
N PHE A 89 -10.24 -25.32 2.28
CA PHE A 89 -10.22 -25.96 3.60
C PHE A 89 -10.34 -27.50 3.54
N GLY A 90 -10.01 -28.11 2.40
CA GLY A 90 -9.90 -29.57 2.30
C GLY A 90 -8.83 -30.15 3.24
N PRO A 91 -8.85 -31.47 3.54
CA PRO A 91 -7.90 -32.09 4.45
C PRO A 91 -6.46 -31.80 4.00
N SER A 92 -5.69 -31.12 4.85
CA SER A 92 -4.24 -31.00 4.68
C SER A 92 -3.52 -32.05 5.50
N ASP A 93 -2.32 -32.41 5.04
CA ASP A 93 -1.42 -33.32 5.73
C ASP A 93 -0.86 -32.72 7.04
N SER A 94 -0.86 -31.38 7.20
CA SER A 94 -0.42 -30.70 8.44
C SER A 94 -1.36 -29.58 8.89
N ILE A 95 -1.35 -29.29 10.20
CA ILE A 95 -2.15 -28.21 10.80
C ILE A 95 -1.56 -26.82 10.50
N GLU A 96 -0.26 -26.73 10.22
CA GLU A 96 0.44 -25.50 9.86
C GLU A 96 0.05 -25.04 8.45
N SER A 97 0.04 -25.95 7.47
CA SER A 97 -0.42 -25.65 6.11
C SER A 97 -1.91 -25.32 6.08
N PHE A 98 -2.70 -25.90 6.98
CA PHE A 98 -4.09 -25.51 7.20
C PHE A 98 -4.19 -24.07 7.69
N ALA A 99 -3.42 -23.71 8.73
CA ALA A 99 -3.41 -22.36 9.30
C ALA A 99 -3.02 -21.29 8.25
N GLU A 100 -2.01 -21.55 7.41
CA GLU A 100 -1.58 -20.63 6.35
C GLU A 100 -2.67 -20.35 5.31
N ARG A 101 -3.41 -21.40 4.89
CA ARG A 101 -4.55 -21.26 3.97
C ARG A 101 -5.69 -20.47 4.60
N VAL A 102 -5.95 -20.69 5.89
CA VAL A 102 -6.93 -19.92 6.66
C VAL A 102 -6.53 -18.45 6.74
N SER A 103 -5.29 -18.13 7.14
CA SER A 103 -4.79 -16.75 7.19
C SER A 103 -4.89 -16.05 5.83
N THR A 104 -4.46 -16.72 4.75
CA THR A 104 -4.48 -16.13 3.40
C THR A 104 -5.91 -15.85 2.91
N SER A 105 -6.86 -16.72 3.23
CA SER A 105 -8.26 -16.55 2.85
C SER A 105 -8.97 -15.50 3.71
N LEU A 106 -8.78 -15.53 5.03
CA LEU A 106 -9.34 -14.54 5.95
C LEU A 106 -8.79 -13.13 5.71
N ALA A 107 -7.51 -12.98 5.37
CA ALA A 107 -6.95 -11.69 4.98
C ALA A 107 -7.72 -11.10 3.78
N ARG A 108 -7.96 -11.91 2.73
CA ARG A 108 -8.73 -11.49 1.55
C ARG A 108 -10.18 -11.14 1.89
N TYR A 109 -10.85 -11.93 2.73
CA TYR A 109 -12.26 -11.70 3.08
C TYR A 109 -12.43 -10.48 3.97
N THR A 110 -11.52 -10.28 4.93
CA THR A 110 -11.53 -9.14 5.85
C THR A 110 -11.21 -7.84 5.12
N GLU A 111 -10.25 -7.85 4.19
CA GLU A 111 -9.95 -6.68 3.35
C GLU A 111 -11.15 -6.26 2.48
N ARG A 112 -11.96 -7.23 2.04
CA ARG A 112 -13.20 -7.00 1.28
C ARG A 112 -14.41 -6.66 2.15
N GLU A 113 -14.25 -6.59 3.47
CA GLU A 113 -15.33 -6.41 4.45
C GLU A 113 -16.49 -7.43 4.30
N ASN A 114 -16.21 -8.65 3.79
CA ASN A 114 -17.24 -9.65 3.51
C ASN A 114 -17.49 -10.56 4.73
N VAL A 115 -18.47 -10.16 5.55
CA VAL A 115 -18.86 -10.89 6.77
C VAL A 115 -19.38 -12.30 6.48
N ALA A 116 -20.11 -12.50 5.38
CA ALA A 116 -20.71 -13.79 5.03
C ALA A 116 -19.63 -14.84 4.77
N LEU A 117 -18.61 -14.51 3.98
CA LEU A 117 -17.49 -15.43 3.69
C LEU A 117 -16.66 -15.75 4.94
N VAL A 118 -16.46 -14.79 5.84
CA VAL A 118 -15.77 -15.05 7.12
C VAL A 118 -16.61 -15.99 8.00
N GLN A 119 -17.94 -15.84 8.01
CA GLN A 119 -18.84 -16.71 8.75
C GLN A 119 -18.87 -18.13 8.15
N GLU A 120 -18.93 -18.27 6.83
CA GLU A 120 -18.83 -19.56 6.13
C GLU A 120 -17.50 -20.25 6.42
N ALA A 121 -16.38 -19.53 6.31
CA ALA A 121 -15.07 -20.05 6.65
C ALA A 121 -15.00 -20.53 8.11
N TRP A 122 -15.60 -19.77 9.04
CA TRP A 122 -15.67 -20.19 10.44
C TRP A 122 -16.46 -21.49 10.60
N THR A 123 -17.61 -21.63 9.93
CA THR A 123 -18.40 -22.87 9.99
C THR A 123 -17.67 -24.07 9.41
N ALA A 124 -16.90 -23.88 8.33
CA ALA A 124 -16.11 -24.94 7.71
C ALA A 124 -14.93 -25.39 8.58
N VAL A 125 -14.26 -24.44 9.25
CA VAL A 125 -13.06 -24.71 10.06
C VAL A 125 -13.41 -25.26 11.45
N LYS A 126 -14.55 -24.86 12.03
CA LYS A 126 -14.93 -25.19 13.41
C LYS A 126 -14.92 -26.69 13.71
N SER A 127 -15.43 -27.52 12.80
CA SER A 127 -15.47 -28.98 12.99
C SER A 127 -14.07 -29.59 13.07
N ARG A 128 -13.15 -29.16 12.20
CA ARG A 128 -11.75 -29.60 12.17
C ARG A 128 -10.97 -29.18 13.41
N LEU A 129 -11.26 -27.99 13.95
CA LEU A 129 -10.65 -27.50 15.19
C LEU A 129 -11.13 -28.30 16.40
N SER A 130 -12.39 -28.73 16.42
CA SER A 130 -12.92 -29.59 17.48
C SER A 130 -12.36 -31.01 17.43
N SER A 131 -12.01 -31.52 16.24
CA SER A 131 -11.42 -32.85 16.04
C SER A 131 -9.88 -32.87 16.07
N ALA A 132 -9.22 -31.81 16.51
CA ALA A 132 -7.75 -31.75 16.52
C ALA A 132 -7.13 -32.75 17.51
N THR A 133 -5.94 -33.28 17.19
CA THR A 133 -5.21 -34.19 18.09
C THR A 133 -4.52 -33.41 19.22
N GLU A 134 -4.06 -34.09 20.27
CA GLU A 134 -3.31 -33.44 21.36
C GLU A 134 -1.99 -32.83 20.87
N GLU A 135 -1.32 -33.47 19.91
CA GLU A 135 -0.11 -32.95 19.27
C GLU A 135 -0.39 -31.65 18.47
N GLU A 136 -1.51 -31.59 17.74
CA GLU A 136 -1.93 -30.37 17.04
C GLU A 136 -2.33 -29.25 18.01
N ARG A 137 -2.89 -29.59 19.17
CA ARG A 137 -3.15 -28.61 20.24
C ARG A 137 -1.88 -28.02 20.82
N ALA A 138 -0.78 -28.77 20.79
CA ALA A 138 0.53 -28.30 21.23
C ALA A 138 1.28 -27.47 20.17
N SER A 139 0.92 -27.55 18.87
CA SER A 139 1.70 -26.96 17.77
C SER A 139 1.57 -25.44 17.61
N GLY A 140 0.72 -24.77 18.40
CA GLY A 140 0.48 -23.32 18.33
C GLY A 140 -0.25 -22.83 17.07
N ALA A 141 -0.34 -23.66 16.02
CA ALA A 141 -1.07 -23.38 14.79
C ALA A 141 -2.57 -23.16 15.05
N LEU A 142 -3.18 -23.95 15.95
CA LEU A 142 -4.58 -23.77 16.35
C LEU A 142 -4.83 -22.39 16.97
N SER A 143 -3.94 -21.93 17.86
CA SER A 143 -4.03 -20.59 18.45
C SER A 143 -4.00 -19.51 17.38
N THR A 144 -3.16 -19.68 16.34
CA THR A 144 -3.09 -18.73 15.23
C THR A 144 -4.38 -18.69 14.43
N ILE A 145 -5.02 -19.84 14.18
CA ILE A 145 -6.32 -19.88 13.51
C ILE A 145 -7.40 -19.13 14.31
N TYR A 146 -7.49 -19.38 15.62
CA TYR A 146 -8.44 -18.64 16.47
C TYR A 146 -8.14 -17.14 16.49
N ASP A 147 -6.87 -16.76 16.61
CA ASP A 147 -6.43 -15.36 16.62
C ASP A 147 -6.87 -14.63 15.33
N GLU A 148 -6.78 -15.27 14.17
CA GLU A 148 -7.18 -14.70 12.87
C GLU A 148 -8.70 -14.53 12.76
N PHE A 149 -9.49 -15.49 13.23
CA PHE A 149 -10.95 -15.35 13.28
C PHE A 149 -11.39 -14.28 14.28
N LEU A 150 -10.77 -14.23 15.46
CA LEU A 150 -11.02 -13.20 16.47
C LEU A 150 -10.70 -11.81 15.90
N PHE A 151 -9.57 -11.65 15.23
CA PHE A 151 -9.19 -10.42 14.53
C PHE A 151 -10.19 -10.04 13.44
N SER A 152 -10.54 -10.99 12.57
CA SER A 152 -11.41 -10.76 11.41
C SER A 152 -12.81 -10.33 11.87
N PHE A 153 -13.45 -11.11 12.75
CA PHE A 153 -14.77 -10.76 13.26
C PHE A 153 -14.76 -9.44 14.05
N ARG A 154 -13.69 -9.15 14.80
CA ARG A 154 -13.58 -7.85 15.50
C ARG A 154 -13.39 -6.68 14.55
N SER A 155 -12.53 -6.80 13.55
CA SER A 155 -12.34 -5.77 12.54
C SER A 155 -13.64 -5.47 11.78
N LEU A 156 -14.52 -6.47 11.66
CA LEU A 156 -15.84 -6.38 11.02
C LEU A 156 -16.99 -6.06 11.98
N ARG A 157 -16.71 -5.72 13.25
CA ARG A 157 -17.69 -5.33 14.29
C ARG A 157 -18.72 -6.43 14.59
N GLN A 158 -18.36 -7.69 14.42
CA GLN A 158 -19.22 -8.85 14.68
C GLN A 158 -19.03 -9.36 16.11
N ALA A 159 -19.64 -8.65 17.07
CA ALA A 159 -19.41 -8.94 18.48
C ALA A 159 -19.83 -10.35 18.91
N SER A 160 -20.99 -10.81 18.43
CA SER A 160 -21.52 -12.14 18.74
C SER A 160 -20.63 -13.25 18.20
N SER A 161 -20.17 -13.15 16.95
CA SER A 161 -19.26 -14.15 16.35
C SER A 161 -17.91 -14.18 17.06
N THR A 162 -17.36 -13.03 17.48
CA THR A 162 -16.13 -13.02 18.29
C THR A 162 -16.30 -13.82 19.59
N VAL A 163 -17.43 -13.66 20.29
CA VAL A 163 -17.71 -14.39 21.53
C VAL A 163 -17.85 -15.89 21.26
N GLN A 164 -18.48 -16.27 20.15
CA GLN A 164 -18.56 -17.69 19.75
C GLN A 164 -17.18 -18.30 19.49
N VAL A 165 -16.31 -17.59 18.76
CA VAL A 165 -14.93 -18.03 18.51
C VAL A 165 -14.15 -18.16 19.82
N TRP A 166 -14.23 -17.14 20.69
CA TRP A 166 -13.59 -17.16 22.00
C TRP A 166 -14.03 -18.36 22.84
N ASN A 167 -15.35 -18.59 22.96
CA ASN A 167 -15.87 -19.72 23.74
C ASN A 167 -15.45 -21.07 23.14
N THR A 168 -15.42 -21.17 21.82
CA THR A 168 -14.96 -22.39 21.12
C THR A 168 -13.47 -22.64 21.36
N MET A 169 -12.64 -21.60 21.36
CA MET A 169 -11.22 -21.68 21.69
C MET A 169 -11.01 -22.28 23.08
N ILE A 170 -11.72 -21.76 24.08
CA ILE A 170 -11.66 -22.27 25.47
C ILE A 170 -12.19 -23.70 25.57
N SER A 171 -13.33 -24.01 24.95
CA SER A 171 -13.92 -25.35 25.03
C SER A 171 -13.05 -26.42 24.36
N ASN A 172 -12.29 -26.04 23.33
CA ASN A 172 -11.36 -26.93 22.64
C ASN A 172 -9.99 -27.02 23.35
N GLY A 173 -9.85 -26.43 24.55
CA GLY A 173 -8.64 -26.52 25.38
C GLY A 173 -7.49 -25.59 24.95
N THR A 174 -7.73 -24.64 24.05
CA THR A 174 -6.72 -23.65 23.65
C THR A 174 -6.83 -22.42 24.53
N MET A 175 -5.74 -22.06 25.23
CA MET A 175 -5.75 -20.91 26.13
C MET A 175 -5.38 -19.61 25.39
N PRO A 176 -6.08 -18.48 25.65
CA PRO A 176 -5.74 -17.19 25.08
C PRO A 176 -4.35 -16.77 25.52
N THR A 177 -3.51 -16.42 24.55
CA THR A 177 -2.16 -15.92 24.80
C THR A 177 -2.16 -14.39 24.78
N ARG A 178 -1.03 -13.78 25.15
CA ARG A 178 -0.81 -12.34 24.97
C ARG A 178 -1.04 -11.89 23.51
N LYS A 179 -0.66 -12.72 22.52
CA LYS A 179 -0.93 -12.48 21.09
C LYS A 179 -2.44 -12.41 20.82
N THR A 180 -3.23 -13.30 21.41
CA THR A 180 -4.70 -13.33 21.30
C THR A 180 -5.34 -12.02 21.79
N TRP A 181 -4.86 -11.46 22.89
CA TRP A 181 -5.33 -10.15 23.36
C TRP A 181 -4.94 -9.00 22.43
N ASN A 182 -3.70 -9.02 21.92
CA ASN A 182 -3.19 -8.02 20.97
C ASN A 182 -3.99 -7.99 19.67
N VAL A 183 -4.34 -9.16 19.11
CA VAL A 183 -5.16 -9.22 17.89
C VAL A 183 -6.58 -8.70 18.12
N MET A 184 -7.17 -8.94 19.29
CA MET A 184 -8.48 -8.37 19.64
C MET A 184 -8.44 -6.84 19.80
N LEU A 185 -7.41 -6.30 20.47
CA LEU A 185 -7.20 -4.86 20.57
C LEU A 185 -7.04 -4.23 19.18
N LYS A 186 -6.22 -4.83 18.31
CA LYS A 186 -6.02 -4.39 16.92
C LYS A 186 -7.31 -4.49 16.10
N GLY A 187 -8.09 -5.55 16.28
CA GLY A 187 -9.39 -5.70 15.63
C GLY A 187 -10.37 -4.59 16.00
N CYS A 188 -10.49 -4.25 17.29
CA CYS A 188 -11.32 -3.13 17.73
C CYS A 188 -10.79 -1.77 17.24
N HIS A 189 -9.47 -1.59 17.17
CA HIS A 189 -8.87 -0.40 16.55
C HIS A 189 -9.30 -0.24 15.07
N ILE A 190 -9.26 -1.32 14.29
CA ILE A 190 -9.69 -1.29 12.87
C ILE A 190 -11.21 -1.09 12.76
N GLY A 191 -11.98 -1.77 13.61
CA GLY A 191 -13.43 -1.64 13.72
C GLY A 191 -13.92 -0.28 14.22
N ARG A 192 -13.01 0.56 14.74
CA ARG A 192 -13.29 1.89 15.35
C ARG A 192 -14.15 1.81 16.62
N GLU A 193 -13.99 0.73 17.36
CA GLU A 193 -14.75 0.38 18.57
C GLU A 193 -13.90 0.66 19.83
N VAL A 194 -13.72 1.95 20.16
CA VAL A 194 -12.80 2.40 21.22
C VAL A 194 -13.23 1.93 22.60
N ASP A 195 -14.52 2.00 22.90
CA ASP A 195 -15.04 1.63 24.21
C ASP A 195 -14.90 0.10 24.41
N GLN A 196 -15.05 -0.69 23.35
CA GLN A 196 -14.79 -2.12 23.35
C GLN A 196 -13.30 -2.44 23.44
N MET A 197 -12.43 -1.63 22.83
CA MET A 197 -10.97 -1.74 22.97
C MET A 197 -10.55 -1.56 24.44
N GLU A 198 -11.09 -0.56 25.14
CA GLU A 198 -10.85 -0.35 26.58
C GLU A 198 -11.46 -1.46 27.43
N ASP A 199 -12.58 -2.06 27.02
CA ASP A 199 -13.12 -3.24 27.71
C ASP A 199 -12.20 -4.46 27.58
N ILE A 200 -11.70 -4.74 26.39
CA ILE A 200 -10.73 -5.81 26.13
C ILE A 200 -9.44 -5.56 26.93
N TRP A 201 -8.95 -4.32 26.98
CA TRP A 201 -7.81 -3.94 27.81
C TRP A 201 -8.03 -4.28 29.29
N ARG A 202 -9.18 -3.90 29.87
CA ARG A 202 -9.51 -4.23 31.25
C ARG A 202 -9.62 -5.75 31.48
N ARG A 203 -10.16 -6.50 30.51
CA ARG A 203 -10.25 -7.96 30.58
C ARG A 203 -8.88 -8.63 30.51
N MET A 204 -7.97 -8.14 29.68
CA MET A 204 -6.57 -8.60 29.61
C MET A 204 -5.88 -8.45 30.97
N LEU A 205 -6.01 -7.28 31.60
CA LEU A 205 -5.44 -7.01 32.92
C LEU A 205 -6.05 -7.89 34.02
N ARG A 206 -7.38 -8.08 34.02
CA ARG A 206 -8.06 -8.97 35.00
C ARG A 206 -7.69 -10.44 34.84
N ALA A 207 -7.35 -10.86 33.62
CA ALA A 207 -6.83 -12.19 33.34
C ALA A 207 -5.37 -12.38 33.80
N GLY A 208 -4.73 -11.34 34.37
CA GLY A 208 -3.34 -11.38 34.81
C GLY A 208 -2.33 -11.38 33.65
N VAL A 209 -2.76 -11.04 32.43
CA VAL A 209 -1.86 -10.99 31.27
C VAL A 209 -1.20 -9.62 31.23
N GLU A 210 0.12 -9.60 31.34
CA GLU A 210 0.91 -8.37 31.28
C GLU A 210 0.93 -7.80 29.85
N PRO A 211 0.53 -6.52 29.65
CA PRO A 211 0.59 -5.87 28.34
C PRO A 211 2.02 -5.65 27.87
N ASP A 212 2.29 -5.95 26.61
CA ASP A 212 3.59 -5.69 25.96
C ASP A 212 3.57 -4.36 25.18
N GLU A 213 4.71 -4.03 24.53
CA GLU A 213 4.84 -2.84 23.69
C GLU A 213 3.76 -2.78 22.59
N VAL A 214 3.34 -3.92 22.03
CA VAL A 214 2.29 -4.00 21.01
C VAL A 214 0.92 -3.68 21.61
N SER A 215 0.60 -4.21 22.80
CA SER A 215 -0.63 -3.89 23.51
C SER A 215 -0.73 -2.39 23.79
N TRP A 216 0.34 -1.81 24.35
CA TRP A 216 0.40 -0.39 24.72
C TRP A 216 0.33 0.52 23.49
N SER A 217 1.14 0.26 22.47
CA SER A 217 1.16 1.06 21.24
C SER A 217 -0.20 1.05 20.54
N THR A 218 -0.86 -0.10 20.45
CA THR A 218 -2.19 -0.23 19.83
C THR A 218 -3.25 0.58 20.59
N ARG A 219 -3.27 0.45 21.94
CA ARG A 219 -4.20 1.21 22.80
C ARG A 219 -3.97 2.71 22.68
N ILE A 220 -2.73 3.17 22.85
CA ILE A 220 -2.37 4.59 22.81
C ILE A 220 -2.69 5.20 21.44
N HIS A 221 -2.31 4.52 20.34
CA HIS A 221 -2.67 4.96 19.00
C HIS A 221 -4.19 5.08 18.86
N GLY A 222 -4.95 4.05 19.23
CA GLY A 222 -6.41 4.04 19.15
C GLY A 222 -7.04 5.21 19.93
N LEU A 223 -6.62 5.43 21.17
CA LEU A 223 -7.17 6.50 22.02
C LEU A 223 -6.92 7.89 21.41
N PHE A 224 -5.74 8.16 20.86
CA PHE A 224 -5.50 9.42 20.14
C PHE A 224 -6.29 9.52 18.84
N LYS A 225 -6.31 8.46 18.03
CA LYS A 225 -6.99 8.42 16.71
C LYS A 225 -8.48 8.66 16.78
N PHE A 226 -9.10 8.32 17.90
CA PHE A 226 -10.54 8.43 18.13
C PHE A 226 -10.90 9.45 19.22
N ASP A 227 -10.06 10.46 19.40
CA ASP A 227 -10.31 11.67 20.20
C ASP A 227 -10.54 11.43 21.71
N ARG A 228 -10.06 10.30 22.25
CA ARG A 228 -10.08 10.01 23.70
C ARG A 228 -8.83 10.55 24.39
N VAL A 229 -8.54 11.83 24.17
CA VAL A 229 -7.29 12.50 24.60
C VAL A 229 -6.99 12.34 26.10
N PRO A 230 -7.95 12.53 27.04
CA PRO A 230 -7.66 12.37 28.46
C PRO A 230 -7.22 10.94 28.82
N GLN A 231 -7.90 9.93 28.27
CA GLN A 231 -7.56 8.52 28.45
C GLN A 231 -6.23 8.17 27.79
N ALA A 232 -5.92 8.78 26.64
CA ALA A 232 -4.63 8.60 25.97
C ALA A 232 -3.46 9.09 26.83
N PHE A 233 -3.56 10.27 27.44
CA PHE A 233 -2.54 10.77 28.37
C PHE A 233 -2.49 9.97 29.67
N GLN A 234 -3.61 9.46 30.15
CA GLN A 234 -3.62 8.53 31.27
C GLN A 234 -2.87 7.25 30.91
N ALA A 235 -3.09 6.66 29.73
CA ALA A 235 -2.34 5.49 29.27
C ALA A 235 -0.84 5.78 29.13
N LEU A 236 -0.45 6.97 28.65
CA LEU A 236 0.95 7.42 28.62
C LEU A 236 1.56 7.59 30.03
N ALA A 237 0.76 8.01 31.01
CA ALA A 237 1.19 8.06 32.40
C ALA A 237 1.33 6.65 33.00
N ASP A 238 0.37 5.77 32.75
CA ASP A 238 0.35 4.40 33.27
C ASP A 238 1.57 3.60 32.81
N ILE A 239 1.95 3.68 31.53
CA ILE A 239 3.16 3.02 31.01
C ILE A 239 4.45 3.60 31.62
N SER A 240 4.48 4.91 31.90
CA SER A 240 5.61 5.54 32.61
C SER A 240 5.70 5.16 34.10
N VAL A 241 4.55 4.86 34.72
CA VAL A 241 4.40 4.54 36.16
C VAL A 241 4.40 3.03 36.44
N SER A 242 4.40 2.17 35.41
CA SER A 242 4.43 0.69 35.53
C SER A 242 5.65 0.13 36.30
N LYS A 243 6.50 1.01 36.85
CA LYS A 243 7.46 0.78 37.93
C LYS A 243 6.85 0.32 39.26
N GLN A 244 5.54 0.48 39.54
CA GLN A 244 4.99 0.32 40.91
C GLN A 244 3.92 -0.77 41.15
N HIS A 245 3.25 -1.32 40.14
CA HIS A 245 2.14 -2.27 40.39
C HIS A 245 2.55 -3.70 40.74
N VAL A 246 3.84 -4.04 40.71
CA VAL A 246 4.34 -5.41 41.01
C VAL A 246 4.83 -5.57 42.46
N ALA A 247 4.93 -4.49 43.25
CA ALA A 247 5.55 -4.54 44.57
C ALA A 247 4.67 -5.08 45.72
N LYS A 248 3.42 -5.51 45.49
CA LYS A 248 2.52 -6.00 46.56
C LYS A 248 1.96 -7.42 46.39
N ALA A 249 2.49 -8.22 45.47
CA ALA A 249 2.21 -9.65 45.41
C ALA A 249 3.52 -10.45 45.32
N SER A 250 4.36 -10.33 46.36
CA SER A 250 5.53 -11.19 46.52
C SER A 250 5.11 -12.47 47.27
N VAL A 251 4.80 -13.52 46.51
CA VAL A 251 4.82 -14.90 47.00
C VAL A 251 6.22 -15.46 46.70
N LYS A 252 6.84 -16.07 47.71
CA LYS A 252 8.22 -16.61 47.69
C LYS A 252 8.39 -17.71 46.63
N GLY A 253 9.45 -17.59 45.81
CA GLY A 253 10.05 -18.71 45.06
C GLY A 253 10.23 -18.48 43.54
N GLN A 254 11.30 -17.75 43.18
CA GLN A 254 12.06 -17.57 41.90
C GLN A 254 11.66 -18.28 40.56
N PRO A 255 12.15 -17.85 39.36
CA PRO A 255 12.94 -16.65 38.99
C PRO A 255 12.51 -15.90 37.70
N LEU A 256 12.87 -14.60 37.62
CA LEU A 256 13.29 -13.74 36.47
C LEU A 256 12.77 -12.31 36.70
N PRO A 257 13.59 -11.25 36.46
CA PRO A 257 13.11 -9.88 36.61
C PRO A 257 12.02 -9.63 35.56
N PRO A 258 10.88 -9.00 35.93
CA PRO A 258 9.80 -8.76 34.98
C PRO A 258 10.31 -7.90 33.83
N GLU A 259 9.93 -8.26 32.60
CA GLU A 259 10.29 -7.53 31.39
C GLU A 259 9.63 -6.14 31.44
N GLN A 260 10.34 -5.16 32.00
CA GLN A 260 9.87 -3.80 32.21
C GLN A 260 9.62 -3.14 30.85
N VAL A 261 8.36 -3.03 30.44
CA VAL A 261 7.99 -2.25 29.25
C VAL A 261 8.18 -0.77 29.57
N LYS A 262 9.35 -0.24 29.23
CA LYS A 262 9.65 1.20 29.33
C LYS A 262 9.00 1.93 28.16
N PRO A 263 8.61 3.20 28.33
CA PRO A 263 8.26 4.06 27.20
C PRO A 263 9.38 4.04 26.15
N THR A 264 9.08 3.56 24.95
CA THR A 264 10.01 3.49 23.82
C THR A 264 9.64 4.50 22.75
N LEU A 265 10.56 4.67 21.79
CA LEU A 265 10.31 5.39 20.55
C LEU A 265 9.08 4.88 19.78
N VAL A 266 8.77 3.57 19.86
CA VAL A 266 7.59 2.97 19.22
C VAL A 266 6.30 3.53 19.84
N ILE A 267 6.26 3.70 21.17
CA ILE A 267 5.11 4.29 21.87
C ILE A 267 4.93 5.76 21.48
N LEU A 268 6.03 6.52 21.43
CA LEU A 268 6.01 7.92 20.98
C LEU A 268 5.50 8.05 19.54
N ASN A 269 6.03 7.26 18.61
CA ASN A 269 5.63 7.28 17.21
C ASN A 269 4.16 6.86 17.02
N ASN A 270 3.67 5.88 17.78
CA ASN A 270 2.26 5.49 17.74
C ASN A 270 1.32 6.56 18.31
N ALA A 271 1.71 7.23 19.39
CA ALA A 271 0.97 8.36 19.95
C ALA A 271 0.86 9.51 18.94
N LEU A 272 1.99 9.90 18.34
CA LEU A 272 2.05 10.94 17.31
C LEU A 272 1.25 10.56 16.06
N SER A 273 1.37 9.30 15.61
CA SER A 273 0.61 8.81 14.45
C SER A 273 -0.90 8.80 14.70
N GLY A 274 -1.34 8.48 15.91
CA GLY A 274 -2.75 8.56 16.28
C GLY A 274 -3.26 9.99 16.41
N ALA A 275 -2.40 10.95 16.73
CA ALA A 275 -2.78 12.33 17.02
C ALA A 275 -2.63 13.32 15.84
N GLN A 276 -2.35 12.84 14.63
CA GLN A 276 -2.04 13.72 13.48
C GLN A 276 -3.16 14.73 13.16
N HIS A 277 -4.42 14.35 13.37
CA HIS A 277 -5.59 15.21 13.11
C HIS A 277 -5.94 16.15 14.27
N LEU A 278 -5.31 15.99 15.44
CA LEU A 278 -5.56 16.82 16.64
C LEU A 278 -4.79 18.15 16.64
N GLY A 279 -3.97 18.38 15.62
CA GLY A 279 -3.24 19.63 15.42
C GLY A 279 -1.93 19.75 16.22
N PRO A 280 -1.23 20.89 16.06
CA PRO A 280 0.16 21.07 16.50
C PRO A 280 0.29 21.15 18.03
N GLU A 281 -0.71 21.67 18.74
CA GLU A 281 -0.68 21.75 20.19
C GLU A 281 -0.63 20.37 20.84
N MET A 282 -1.45 19.43 20.33
CA MET A 282 -1.48 18.05 20.81
C MET A 282 -0.15 17.35 20.56
N ILE A 283 0.37 17.49 19.33
CA ILE A 283 1.68 16.99 18.94
C ILE A 283 2.78 17.54 19.88
N GLY A 284 2.74 18.83 20.20
CA GLY A 284 3.66 19.47 21.13
C GLY A 284 3.62 18.88 22.54
N ARG A 285 2.43 18.56 23.05
CA ARG A 285 2.24 17.89 24.36
C ARG A 285 2.78 16.46 24.37
N ILE A 286 2.56 15.69 23.30
CA ILE A 286 3.08 14.32 23.17
C ILE A 286 4.62 14.34 23.10
N LEU A 287 5.20 15.28 22.34
CA LEU A 287 6.66 15.47 22.28
C LEU A 287 7.23 15.91 23.63
N ALA A 288 6.52 16.75 24.39
CA ALA A 288 6.94 17.14 25.73
C ALA A 288 6.96 15.94 26.71
N TRP A 289 5.96 15.05 26.62
CA TRP A 289 5.96 13.79 27.36
C TRP A 289 7.16 12.91 26.96
N GLY A 290 7.41 12.74 25.65
CA GLY A 290 8.55 11.95 25.14
C GLY A 290 9.90 12.47 25.64
N ARG A 291 10.09 13.80 25.64
CA ARG A 291 11.29 14.44 26.23
C ARG A 291 11.41 14.18 27.73
N GLY A 292 10.30 14.22 28.47
CA GLY A 292 10.28 13.88 29.89
C GLY A 292 10.65 12.43 30.19
N GLN A 293 10.51 11.53 29.21
CA GLN A 293 10.94 10.13 29.28
C GLN A 293 12.34 9.89 28.67
N LEU A 294 13.06 10.94 28.27
CA LEU A 294 14.37 10.85 27.59
C LEU A 294 14.32 10.05 26.27
N ILE A 295 13.20 10.09 25.55
CA ILE A 295 13.04 9.47 24.24
C ILE A 295 13.46 10.47 23.16
N GLU A 296 14.50 10.13 22.41
CA GLU A 296 15.00 10.95 21.31
C GLU A 296 14.24 10.65 20.00
N PRO A 297 13.67 11.67 19.33
CA PRO A 297 13.04 11.53 18.01
C PRO A 297 13.98 10.96 16.94
N ASP A 298 13.48 10.01 16.16
CA ASP A 298 14.17 9.43 15.01
C ASP A 298 13.57 9.91 13.68
N ILE A 299 14.11 9.39 12.57
CA ILE A 299 13.61 9.68 11.23
C ILE A 299 12.12 9.38 11.08
N THR A 300 11.63 8.31 11.70
CA THR A 300 10.22 7.92 11.69
C THR A 300 9.37 8.97 12.41
N THR A 301 9.82 9.46 13.57
CA THR A 301 9.14 10.57 14.28
C THR A 301 9.05 11.79 13.39
N TYR A 302 10.15 12.22 12.76
CA TYR A 302 10.15 13.38 11.87
C TYR A 302 9.22 13.20 10.68
N ASN A 303 9.21 12.03 10.04
CA ASN A 303 8.30 11.72 8.94
C ASN A 303 6.82 11.83 9.36
N ILE A 304 6.48 11.38 10.57
CA ILE A 304 5.12 11.54 11.14
C ILE A 304 4.79 13.02 11.34
N LEU A 305 5.70 13.80 11.92
CA LEU A 305 5.51 15.22 12.22
C LEU A 305 5.37 16.06 10.94
N ILE A 306 6.23 15.81 9.95
CA ILE A 306 6.18 16.46 8.63
C ILE A 306 4.85 16.13 7.96
N ASN A 307 4.43 14.87 7.97
CA ASN A 307 3.15 14.46 7.37
C ASN A 307 1.96 15.17 8.03
N ALA A 308 1.92 15.22 9.36
CA ALA A 308 0.85 15.89 10.11
C ALA A 308 0.79 17.40 9.85
N SER A 309 1.97 18.05 9.80
CA SER A 309 2.10 19.48 9.55
C SER A 309 1.65 19.85 8.13
N LEU A 310 2.00 19.03 7.14
CA LEU A 310 1.60 19.23 5.74
C LEU A 310 0.09 19.04 5.54
N HIS A 311 -0.51 18.01 6.13
CA HIS A 311 -1.97 17.78 6.06
C HIS A 311 -2.77 18.92 6.72
N SER A 312 -2.16 19.62 7.68
CA SER A 312 -2.77 20.77 8.36
C SER A 312 -2.50 22.10 7.65
N GLY A 313 -1.80 22.10 6.50
CA GLY A 313 -1.43 23.30 5.74
C GLY A 313 -0.39 24.20 6.43
N GLN A 314 0.27 23.73 7.50
CA GLN A 314 1.14 24.54 8.35
C GLN A 314 2.58 24.58 7.82
N ARG A 315 2.78 25.27 6.70
CA ARG A 315 4.08 25.35 6.00
C ARG A 315 5.24 25.81 6.90
N GLU A 316 5.02 26.82 7.73
CA GLU A 316 6.04 27.33 8.64
C GLU A 316 6.43 26.32 9.72
N GLN A 317 5.46 25.54 10.21
CA GLN A 317 5.74 24.48 11.18
C GLN A 317 6.53 23.34 10.53
N THR A 318 6.22 22.99 9.28
CA THR A 318 6.99 22.00 8.50
C THR A 318 8.45 22.45 8.36
N ARG A 319 8.68 23.73 8.03
CA ARG A 319 10.03 24.30 7.93
C ARG A 319 10.81 24.23 9.25
N LYS A 320 10.16 24.52 10.38
CA LYS A 320 10.76 24.37 11.72
C LYS A 320 11.12 22.93 12.05
N ILE A 321 10.26 21.97 11.70
CA ILE A 321 10.50 20.54 11.92
C ILE A 321 11.71 20.08 11.09
N LEU A 322 11.79 20.50 9.82
CA LEU A 322 12.90 20.20 8.93
C LEU A 322 14.24 20.80 9.43
N ALA A 323 14.24 22.05 9.86
CA ALA A 323 15.42 22.69 10.44
C ALA A 323 15.89 21.99 11.73
N HIS A 324 14.95 21.53 12.56
CA HIS A 324 15.26 20.76 13.77
C HIS A 324 15.78 19.35 13.47
N MET A 325 15.28 18.72 12.40
CA MET A 325 15.81 17.44 11.90
C MET A 325 17.27 17.60 11.44
N ALA A 326 17.57 18.66 10.68
CA ALA A 326 18.90 18.98 10.20
C ALA A 326 19.88 19.31 11.34
N SER A 327 19.48 20.12 12.33
CA SER A 327 20.33 20.48 13.47
C SER A 327 20.72 19.29 14.36
N ARG A 328 19.93 18.22 14.31
CA ARG A 328 20.23 16.96 15.01
C ARG A 328 20.96 15.93 14.15
N ASN A 329 21.42 16.32 12.96
CA ASN A 329 22.08 15.42 12.00
C ASN A 329 21.25 14.18 11.63
N VAL A 330 19.92 14.25 11.74
CA VAL A 330 19.03 13.16 11.28
C VAL A 330 18.83 13.33 9.79
N ARG A 331 19.37 12.42 8.99
CA ARG A 331 19.30 12.51 7.52
C ARG A 331 17.91 12.13 7.02
N PRO A 332 17.28 12.93 6.14
CA PRO A 332 16.06 12.54 5.44
C PRO A 332 16.25 11.27 4.62
N ASP A 333 15.17 10.50 4.49
CA ASP A 333 15.10 9.34 3.62
C ASP A 333 14.05 9.52 2.53
N GLY A 334 13.96 8.54 1.64
CA GLY A 334 12.97 8.55 0.57
C GLY A 334 11.52 8.66 1.07
N ALA A 335 11.21 8.22 2.30
CA ALA A 335 9.88 8.42 2.89
C ALA A 335 9.66 9.89 3.26
N THR A 336 10.66 10.58 3.81
CA THR A 336 10.62 12.04 4.03
C THR A 336 10.32 12.78 2.73
N PHE A 337 11.06 12.49 1.65
CA PHE A 337 10.85 13.15 0.36
C PHE A 337 9.53 12.75 -0.30
N THR A 338 9.07 11.52 -0.10
CA THR A 338 7.74 11.10 -0.58
C THR A 338 6.64 11.96 0.04
N VAL A 339 6.70 12.18 1.36
CA VAL A 339 5.73 13.00 2.08
C VAL A 339 5.82 14.47 1.65
N LEU A 340 7.02 15.03 1.58
CA LEU A 340 7.26 16.43 1.17
C LEU A 340 6.78 16.71 -0.26
N LEU A 341 7.13 15.84 -1.21
CA LEU A 341 6.73 15.98 -2.61
C LEU A 341 5.24 15.75 -2.79
N HIS A 342 4.64 14.75 -2.12
CA HIS A 342 3.21 14.52 -2.21
C HIS A 342 2.41 15.76 -1.80
N ALA A 343 2.79 16.42 -0.70
CA ALA A 343 2.15 17.65 -0.28
C ALA A 343 2.39 18.83 -1.25
N LEU A 344 3.58 18.92 -1.85
CA LEU A 344 3.87 19.93 -2.88
C LEU A 344 2.92 19.81 -4.08
N PHE A 345 2.62 18.58 -4.50
CA PHE A 345 1.78 18.32 -5.67
C PHE A 345 0.27 18.30 -5.37
N GLN A 346 -0.14 17.95 -4.14
CA GLN A 346 -1.56 17.89 -3.73
C GLN A 346 -2.27 19.26 -3.78
N ASP A 347 -1.55 20.35 -3.54
CA ASP A 347 -2.12 21.71 -3.55
C ASP A 347 -2.27 22.29 -4.98
N GLY A 348 -1.92 21.54 -6.03
CA GLY A 348 -1.86 22.09 -7.39
C GLY A 348 -0.80 23.19 -7.53
N PHE A 349 0.28 23.14 -6.72
CA PHE A 349 1.30 24.18 -6.67
C PHE A 349 1.91 24.51 -8.03
N LEU A 350 1.97 23.51 -8.92
CA LEU A 350 2.48 23.64 -10.28
C LEU A 350 1.36 23.71 -11.35
N SER A 351 0.09 23.54 -10.98
CA SER A 351 -1.02 23.39 -11.94
C SER A 351 -1.37 24.65 -12.70
N ASN A 352 -1.15 25.82 -12.09
CA ASN A 352 -1.44 27.11 -12.71
C ASN A 352 -0.21 27.76 -13.37
N LEU A 353 0.93 27.06 -13.39
CA LEU A 353 2.19 27.57 -13.92
C LEU A 353 2.44 27.03 -15.34
N SER A 354 3.09 27.84 -16.18
CA SER A 354 3.57 27.39 -17.49
C SER A 354 4.69 26.34 -17.35
N LYS A 355 4.91 25.50 -18.37
CA LYS A 355 5.97 24.45 -18.32
C LYS A 355 7.36 25.01 -17.90
N PRO A 356 7.83 26.18 -18.37
CA PRO A 356 9.09 26.77 -17.90
C PRO A 356 9.07 27.26 -16.44
N GLU A 357 7.95 27.79 -15.96
CA GLU A 357 7.79 28.23 -14.57
C GLU A 357 7.75 27.02 -13.63
N GLN A 358 7.06 25.95 -14.02
CA GLN A 358 7.07 24.69 -13.28
C GLN A 358 8.48 24.13 -13.12
N GLN A 359 9.31 24.18 -14.17
CA GLN A 359 10.71 23.78 -14.11
C GLN A 359 11.49 24.64 -13.11
N THR A 360 11.38 25.96 -13.23
CA THR A 360 12.08 26.91 -12.35
C THR A 360 11.69 26.68 -10.90
N GLN A 361 10.39 26.50 -10.64
CA GLN A 361 9.86 26.29 -9.31
C GLN A 361 10.28 24.94 -8.72
N ALA A 362 10.30 23.87 -9.52
CA ALA A 362 10.78 22.57 -9.08
C ALA A 362 12.27 22.62 -8.69
N LEU A 363 13.11 23.29 -9.48
CA LEU A 363 14.53 23.47 -9.16
C LEU A 363 14.72 24.38 -7.92
N ALA A 364 13.94 25.45 -7.80
CA ALA A 364 13.95 26.31 -6.61
C ALA A 364 13.54 25.54 -5.35
N TYR A 365 12.59 24.63 -5.46
CA TYR A 365 12.18 23.76 -4.36
C TYR A 365 13.33 22.84 -3.90
N ILE A 366 14.04 22.22 -4.84
CA ILE A 366 15.24 21.43 -4.54
C ILE A 366 16.29 22.30 -3.84
N ALA A 367 16.56 23.51 -4.37
CA ALA A 367 17.52 24.43 -3.77
C ALA A 367 17.13 24.87 -2.34
N ASN A 368 15.84 25.10 -2.09
CA ASN A 368 15.34 25.45 -0.75
C ASN A 368 15.54 24.29 0.23
N LEU A 369 15.19 23.06 -0.16
CA LEU A 369 15.45 21.87 0.66
C LEU A 369 16.94 21.73 0.99
N GLU A 370 17.79 21.99 0.01
CA GLU A 370 19.25 21.92 0.18
C GLU A 370 19.78 23.02 1.09
N SER A 371 19.22 24.22 1.03
CA SER A 371 19.56 25.33 1.93
C SER A 371 19.15 25.04 3.39
N ASP A 372 18.09 24.26 3.57
CA ASP A 372 17.63 23.76 4.87
C ASP A 372 18.47 22.56 5.37
N GLY A 373 19.53 22.19 4.65
CA GLY A 373 20.44 21.08 5.02
C GLY A 373 19.91 19.69 4.64
N LEU A 374 18.85 19.62 3.83
CA LEU A 374 18.22 18.37 3.39
C LEU A 374 18.75 18.00 2.00
N ALA A 375 19.65 17.02 1.94
CA ALA A 375 20.10 16.48 0.67
C ALA A 375 19.07 15.49 0.12
N MET A 376 18.51 15.79 -1.05
CA MET A 376 17.61 14.86 -1.75
C MET A 376 18.32 13.56 -2.12
N ASP A 377 17.66 12.44 -1.80
CA ASP A 377 18.12 11.11 -2.16
C ASP A 377 17.61 10.69 -3.55
N GLU A 378 18.09 9.55 -4.04
CA GLU A 378 17.71 8.99 -5.34
C GLU A 378 16.20 8.77 -5.45
N ARG A 379 15.52 8.37 -4.37
CA ARG A 379 14.07 8.15 -4.39
C ARG A 379 13.29 9.46 -4.54
N GLY A 380 13.71 10.51 -3.85
CA GLY A 380 13.13 11.85 -3.98
C GLY A 380 13.23 12.38 -5.42
N TYR A 381 14.41 12.25 -6.05
CA TYR A 381 14.59 12.63 -7.45
C TYR A 381 13.67 11.83 -8.39
N ALA A 382 13.57 10.50 -8.19
CA ALA A 382 12.74 9.65 -9.04
C ALA A 382 11.25 10.00 -8.94
N LEU A 383 10.76 10.26 -7.72
CA LEU A 383 9.37 10.66 -7.49
C LEU A 383 9.07 12.02 -8.13
N LEU A 384 9.97 13.00 -7.99
CA LEU A 384 9.78 14.33 -8.59
C LEU A 384 9.72 14.25 -10.12
N ILE A 385 10.59 13.44 -10.74
CA ILE A 385 10.59 13.18 -12.19
C ILE A 385 9.27 12.50 -12.61
N ASP A 386 8.84 11.45 -11.90
CA ASP A 386 7.60 10.72 -12.22
C ASP A 386 6.37 11.63 -12.17
N ARG A 387 6.25 12.45 -11.13
CA ARG A 387 5.13 13.39 -10.94
C ARG A 387 5.09 14.46 -12.02
N LEU A 388 6.22 15.08 -12.34
CA LEU A 388 6.29 16.10 -13.39
C LEU A 388 5.88 15.58 -14.77
N LEU A 389 6.18 14.32 -15.07
CA LEU A 389 5.80 13.71 -16.34
C LEU A 389 4.34 13.28 -16.38
N LYS A 390 3.83 12.63 -15.32
CA LYS A 390 2.47 12.09 -15.30
C LYS A 390 1.38 13.14 -15.08
N GLU A 391 1.64 14.13 -14.23
CA GLU A 391 0.64 15.13 -13.87
C GLU A 391 0.70 16.39 -14.76
N TYR A 392 1.88 16.74 -15.27
CA TYR A 392 2.09 18.02 -15.99
C TYR A 392 2.65 17.87 -17.41
N ASP A 393 2.99 16.64 -17.84
CA ASP A 393 3.59 16.38 -19.16
C ASP A 393 4.83 17.28 -19.42
N ASN A 394 5.65 17.50 -18.39
CA ASN A 394 6.76 18.45 -18.44
C ASN A 394 8.11 17.75 -18.62
N GLU A 395 8.35 17.29 -19.84
CA GLU A 395 9.62 16.67 -20.24
C GLU A 395 10.86 17.55 -20.00
N PRO A 396 10.88 18.86 -20.36
CA PRO A 396 12.03 19.71 -20.09
C PRO A 396 12.40 19.79 -18.61
N ALA A 397 11.40 19.92 -17.73
CA ALA A 397 11.62 19.94 -16.28
C ALA A 397 12.22 18.62 -15.77
N ALA A 398 11.67 17.49 -16.21
CA ALA A 398 12.18 16.17 -15.85
C ALA A 398 13.66 15.97 -16.25
N LYS A 399 14.04 16.40 -17.46
CA LYS A 399 15.45 16.39 -17.89
C LYS A 399 16.32 17.34 -17.08
N ALA A 400 15.82 18.53 -16.77
CA ALA A 400 16.55 19.51 -15.97
C ALA A 400 16.87 18.98 -14.57
N ILE A 401 15.92 18.29 -13.94
CA ILE A 401 16.09 17.65 -12.63
C ILE A 401 17.07 16.48 -12.69
N LEU A 402 16.99 15.64 -13.72
CA LEU A 402 17.96 14.57 -13.94
C LEU A 402 19.39 15.14 -14.12
N ASN A 403 19.52 16.23 -14.87
CA ASN A 403 20.79 16.91 -15.06
C ASN A 403 21.30 17.56 -13.76
N HIS A 404 20.40 18.11 -12.94
CA HIS A 404 20.73 18.66 -11.63
C HIS A 404 21.33 17.58 -10.71
N MET A 405 20.68 16.41 -10.64
CA MET A 405 21.16 15.25 -9.87
C MET A 405 22.59 14.83 -10.28
N ILE A 406 22.84 14.75 -11.59
CA ILE A 406 24.16 14.35 -12.14
C ILE A 406 25.23 15.39 -11.83
N LYS A 407 24.90 16.69 -11.92
CA LYS A 407 25.85 17.78 -11.55
C LYS A 407 26.27 17.70 -10.08
N ARG A 408 25.42 17.15 -9.21
CA ARG A 408 25.71 16.91 -7.80
C ARG A 408 26.50 15.62 -7.54
N GLY A 409 26.89 14.90 -8.59
CA GLY A 409 27.61 13.64 -8.48
C GLY A 409 26.72 12.46 -8.04
N ILE A 410 25.40 12.63 -7.99
CA ILE A 410 24.48 11.55 -7.66
C ILE A 410 24.19 10.78 -8.95
N THR A 411 24.36 9.46 -8.91
CA THR A 411 24.19 8.60 -10.10
C THR A 411 22.72 8.29 -10.31
N PRO A 412 22.11 8.59 -11.48
CA PRO A 412 20.72 8.26 -11.74
C PRO A 412 20.46 6.75 -11.67
N THR A 413 19.35 6.37 -11.07
CA THR A 413 18.98 4.95 -10.91
C THR A 413 18.30 4.40 -12.17
N PRO A 414 18.36 3.08 -12.41
CA PRO A 414 17.64 2.44 -13.53
C PRO A 414 16.13 2.76 -13.54
N HIS A 415 15.54 2.94 -12.35
CA HIS A 415 14.15 3.32 -12.18
C HIS A 415 13.82 4.69 -12.82
N MET A 416 14.70 5.70 -12.66
CA MET A 416 14.51 7.02 -13.27
C MET A 416 14.52 6.96 -14.81
N TYR A 417 15.42 6.17 -15.38
CA TYR A 417 15.43 5.94 -16.83
C TYR A 417 14.16 5.21 -17.29
N THR A 418 13.69 4.25 -16.51
CA THR A 418 12.43 3.53 -16.79
C THR A 418 11.25 4.49 -16.82
N ILE A 419 11.16 5.43 -15.87
CA ILE A 419 10.12 6.46 -15.83
C ILE A 419 10.13 7.30 -17.12
N LEU A 420 11.29 7.85 -17.49
CA LEU A 420 11.44 8.69 -18.69
C LEU A 420 11.15 7.92 -19.99
N ILE A 421 11.69 6.70 -20.11
CA ILE A 421 11.48 5.85 -21.28
C ILE A 421 10.00 5.45 -21.41
N THR A 422 9.34 5.13 -20.30
CA THR A 422 7.90 4.84 -20.29
C THR A 422 7.10 6.04 -20.79
N HIS A 423 7.46 7.25 -20.34
CA HIS A 423 6.83 8.48 -20.82
C HIS A 423 7.02 8.68 -22.34
N TYR A 424 8.23 8.50 -22.87
CA TYR A 424 8.49 8.65 -24.30
C TYR A 424 7.75 7.64 -25.18
N PHE A 425 7.60 6.40 -24.71
CA PHE A 425 6.80 5.41 -25.41
C PHE A 425 5.29 5.68 -25.35
N ALA A 426 4.81 6.39 -24.32
CA ALA A 426 3.41 6.76 -24.17
C ALA A 426 3.01 7.97 -25.04
N GLN A 427 3.98 8.77 -25.53
CA GLN A 427 3.72 9.84 -26.49
C GLN A 427 3.15 9.28 -27.81
N SER A 428 2.33 10.08 -28.49
CA SER A 428 1.72 9.72 -29.78
C SER A 428 2.09 10.78 -30.83
N PRO A 429 3.00 10.48 -31.78
CA PRO A 429 3.74 9.22 -31.96
C PRO A 429 4.83 8.99 -30.89
N PRO A 430 5.27 7.73 -30.65
CA PRO A 430 6.33 7.42 -29.70
C PRO A 430 7.65 8.12 -30.06
N ASN A 431 8.30 8.73 -29.06
CA ASN A 431 9.56 9.45 -29.28
C ASN A 431 10.78 8.51 -29.18
N ILE A 432 11.00 7.75 -30.25
CA ILE A 432 12.06 6.75 -30.33
C ILE A 432 13.46 7.37 -30.21
N ALA A 433 13.68 8.54 -30.82
CA ALA A 433 14.96 9.24 -30.77
C ALA A 433 15.36 9.62 -29.33
N ALA A 434 14.40 10.06 -28.51
CA ALA A 434 14.65 10.37 -27.11
C ALA A 434 14.97 9.12 -26.27
N VAL A 435 14.31 7.99 -26.54
CA VAL A 435 14.61 6.70 -25.89
C VAL A 435 16.05 6.26 -26.21
N GLU A 436 16.47 6.39 -27.47
CA GLU A 436 17.84 6.04 -27.88
C GLU A 436 18.88 6.96 -27.25
N ALA A 437 18.61 8.27 -27.19
CA ALA A 437 19.50 9.22 -26.53
C ALA A 437 19.66 8.92 -25.02
N LEU A 438 18.58 8.54 -24.34
CA LEU A 438 18.65 8.11 -22.94
C LEU A 438 19.43 6.81 -22.76
N TRP A 439 19.24 5.85 -23.66
CA TRP A 439 19.98 4.60 -23.62
C TRP A 439 21.49 4.83 -23.83
N GLN A 440 21.87 5.63 -24.81
CA GLN A 440 23.28 6.01 -25.04
C GLN A 440 23.87 6.71 -23.81
N ARG A 441 23.11 7.63 -23.21
CA ARG A 441 23.54 8.33 -21.99
C ARG A 441 23.73 7.37 -20.81
N LEU A 442 22.86 6.39 -20.64
CA LEU A 442 22.98 5.37 -19.61
C LEU A 442 24.27 4.54 -19.82
N GLN A 443 24.56 4.13 -21.07
CA GLN A 443 25.76 3.37 -21.41
C GLN A 443 27.07 4.13 -21.13
N GLN A 444 27.05 5.46 -21.21
CA GLN A 444 28.21 6.31 -20.92
C GLN A 444 28.41 6.59 -19.42
N SER A 445 27.48 6.17 -18.56
CA SER A 445 27.61 6.38 -17.11
C SER A 445 28.72 5.51 -16.51
N LYS A 446 29.47 6.07 -15.55
CA LYS A 446 30.60 5.37 -14.88
C LYS A 446 30.18 4.08 -14.18
N ASN A 447 28.94 4.01 -13.69
CA ASN A 447 28.36 2.85 -13.00
C ASN A 447 27.15 2.34 -13.79
N TYR A 448 27.38 1.85 -15.01
CA TYR A 448 26.33 1.29 -15.86
C TYR A 448 25.69 0.07 -15.19
N VAL A 449 24.50 0.28 -14.62
CA VAL A 449 23.64 -0.77 -14.08
C VAL A 449 22.31 -0.68 -14.80
N VAL A 450 21.85 -1.81 -15.34
CA VAL A 450 20.54 -1.93 -15.98
C VAL A 450 19.82 -3.07 -15.27
N ASP A 451 18.63 -2.81 -14.77
CA ASP A 451 17.83 -3.86 -14.16
C ASP A 451 16.92 -4.55 -15.20
N VAL A 452 16.27 -5.62 -14.74
CA VAL A 452 15.37 -6.42 -15.58
C VAL A 452 14.12 -5.61 -15.98
N ILE A 453 13.70 -4.67 -15.14
CA ILE A 453 12.49 -3.85 -15.35
C ILE A 453 12.69 -2.89 -16.52
N LEU A 454 13.86 -2.26 -16.61
CA LEU A 454 14.22 -1.37 -17.70
C LEU A 454 14.29 -2.12 -19.04
N TYR A 455 14.87 -3.33 -19.05
CA TYR A 455 14.86 -4.18 -20.26
C TYR A 455 13.45 -4.56 -20.70
N ASP A 456 12.61 -5.06 -19.78
CA ASP A 456 11.21 -5.40 -20.08
C ASP A 456 10.49 -4.20 -20.71
N ARG A 457 10.65 -3.01 -20.12
CA ARG A 457 10.02 -1.77 -20.64
C ARG A 457 10.52 -1.38 -22.03
N LEU A 458 11.82 -1.54 -22.32
CA LEU A 458 12.39 -1.27 -23.64
C LEU A 458 11.85 -2.26 -24.69
N VAL A 459 11.82 -3.55 -24.38
CA VAL A 459 11.26 -4.59 -25.26
C VAL A 459 9.78 -4.31 -25.56
N GLU A 460 8.97 -4.10 -24.51
CA GLU A 460 7.54 -3.76 -24.65
C GLU A 460 7.32 -2.49 -25.49
N GLY A 461 8.09 -1.44 -25.21
CA GLY A 461 7.94 -0.14 -25.88
C GLY A 461 8.31 -0.20 -27.36
N PHE A 462 9.45 -0.80 -27.71
CA PHE A 462 9.85 -0.98 -29.11
C PHE A 462 8.92 -1.94 -29.86
N ALA A 463 8.41 -2.98 -29.20
CA ALA A 463 7.42 -3.90 -29.77
C ALA A 463 6.13 -3.15 -30.16
N LYS A 464 5.60 -2.32 -29.25
CA LYS A 464 4.40 -1.50 -29.48
C LYS A 464 4.60 -0.41 -30.52
N ALA A 465 5.79 0.20 -30.57
CA ALA A 465 6.16 1.15 -31.62
C ALA A 465 6.39 0.48 -33.00
N GLY A 466 6.43 -0.85 -33.09
CA GLY A 466 6.68 -1.59 -34.33
C GLY A 466 8.14 -1.61 -34.77
N GLU A 467 9.06 -1.21 -33.90
CA GLU A 467 10.51 -1.16 -34.11
C GLU A 467 11.16 -2.53 -33.88
N PHE A 468 10.83 -3.50 -34.75
CA PHE A 468 11.24 -4.91 -34.61
C PHE A 468 12.76 -5.10 -34.40
N PRO A 469 13.67 -4.47 -35.18
CA PRO A 469 15.10 -4.67 -34.99
C PRO A 469 15.60 -4.24 -33.60
N LYS A 470 15.05 -3.14 -33.07
CA LYS A 470 15.43 -2.59 -31.76
C LYS A 470 14.89 -3.45 -30.64
N MET A 471 13.63 -3.86 -30.73
CA MET A 471 13.02 -4.84 -29.83
C MET A 471 13.88 -6.11 -29.73
N MET A 472 14.27 -6.68 -30.87
CA MET A 472 15.12 -7.88 -30.93
C MET A 472 16.50 -7.66 -30.33
N TYR A 473 17.11 -6.50 -30.56
CA TYR A 473 18.38 -6.12 -29.95
C TYR A 473 18.32 -6.18 -28.42
N PHE A 474 17.28 -5.60 -27.82
CA PHE A 474 17.13 -5.58 -26.36
C PHE A 474 16.82 -6.96 -25.77
N LEU A 475 16.00 -7.78 -26.44
CA LEU A 475 15.69 -9.14 -25.99
C LEU A 475 16.94 -10.03 -25.99
N LEU A 476 17.73 -10.01 -27.06
CA LEU A 476 18.99 -10.75 -27.16
C LEU A 476 20.02 -10.28 -26.13
N ARG A 477 20.14 -8.96 -25.95
CA ARG A 477 21.08 -8.38 -24.98
C ARG A 477 20.72 -8.76 -23.55
N MET A 478 19.43 -8.74 -23.23
CA MET A 478 18.92 -9.15 -21.93
C MET A 478 19.33 -10.60 -21.60
N SER A 479 19.15 -11.52 -22.55
CA SER A 479 19.58 -12.92 -22.40
C SER A 479 21.10 -13.07 -22.24
N LYS A 480 21.90 -12.34 -23.04
CA LYS A 480 23.37 -12.32 -22.93
C LYS A 480 23.88 -11.82 -21.59
N GLU A 481 23.18 -10.86 -20.98
CA GLU A 481 23.50 -10.36 -19.64
C GLU A 481 22.92 -11.24 -18.51
N GLY A 482 22.40 -12.43 -18.84
CA GLY A 482 21.83 -13.38 -17.88
C GLY A 482 20.50 -12.93 -17.26
N LYS A 483 19.84 -11.94 -17.85
CA LYS A 483 18.58 -11.37 -17.34
C LYS A 483 17.40 -12.08 -18.01
N ARG A 484 16.38 -12.39 -17.19
CA ARG A 484 15.20 -13.14 -17.60
C ARG A 484 14.06 -12.20 -18.01
N PRO A 485 13.60 -12.19 -19.27
CA PRO A 485 12.44 -11.41 -19.66
C PRO A 485 11.20 -11.79 -18.86
N GLY A 486 10.31 -10.81 -18.66
CA GLY A 486 8.96 -11.06 -18.13
C GLY A 486 8.01 -11.57 -19.21
N TRP A 487 6.97 -12.31 -18.80
CA TRP A 487 5.97 -12.83 -19.73
C TRP A 487 5.26 -11.75 -20.55
N LEU A 488 4.95 -10.59 -19.97
CA LEU A 488 4.30 -9.49 -20.68
C LEU A 488 5.18 -8.91 -21.80
N ALA A 489 6.49 -8.77 -21.56
CA ALA A 489 7.43 -8.33 -22.56
C ALA A 489 7.54 -9.33 -23.73
N LEU A 490 7.53 -10.63 -23.43
CA LEU A 490 7.50 -11.69 -24.44
C LEU A 490 6.20 -11.72 -25.23
N THR A 491 5.05 -11.50 -24.58
CA THR A 491 3.75 -11.42 -25.25
C THR A 491 3.74 -10.29 -26.29
N GLU A 492 4.19 -9.09 -25.92
CA GLU A 492 4.27 -7.97 -26.85
C GLU A 492 5.30 -8.20 -27.95
N ALA A 493 6.45 -8.81 -27.63
CA ALA A 493 7.45 -9.18 -28.61
C ALA A 493 6.91 -10.19 -29.63
N LEU A 494 6.13 -11.17 -29.18
CA LEU A 494 5.46 -12.15 -30.04
C LEU A 494 4.46 -11.46 -30.97
N ARG A 495 3.58 -10.60 -30.42
CA ARG A 495 2.63 -9.81 -31.24
C ARG A 495 3.35 -8.96 -32.30
N CYS A 496 4.44 -8.31 -31.94
CA CYS A 496 5.23 -7.51 -32.89
C CYS A 496 5.89 -8.37 -33.97
N THR A 497 6.46 -9.52 -33.59
CA THR A 497 7.11 -10.47 -34.50
C THR A 497 6.15 -10.99 -35.55
N VAL A 498 4.94 -11.39 -35.14
CA VAL A 498 3.87 -11.85 -36.04
C VAL A 498 3.50 -10.74 -37.03
N ARG A 499 3.29 -9.51 -36.55
CA ARG A 499 2.90 -8.36 -37.39
C ARG A 499 3.97 -7.96 -38.40
N LYS A 500 5.26 -8.08 -38.08
CA LYS A 500 6.36 -7.52 -38.90
C LYS A 500 7.17 -8.55 -39.70
N ARG A 501 7.25 -9.80 -39.24
CA ARG A 501 8.12 -10.84 -39.82
C ARG A 501 7.39 -12.15 -40.13
N GLY A 502 6.09 -12.26 -39.81
CA GLY A 502 5.28 -13.45 -40.09
C GLY A 502 5.42 -14.56 -39.06
N MET A 503 4.76 -15.68 -39.33
CA MET A 503 4.55 -16.77 -38.36
C MET A 503 5.81 -17.61 -38.08
N GLU A 504 6.73 -17.75 -39.03
CA GLU A 504 7.91 -18.61 -38.85
C GLU A 504 8.85 -18.13 -37.73
N ARG A 505 9.21 -16.84 -37.75
CA ARG A 505 10.01 -16.26 -36.65
C ARG A 505 9.28 -16.20 -35.32
N ALA A 506 7.96 -16.13 -35.35
CA ALA A 506 7.15 -16.22 -34.15
C ALA A 506 7.24 -17.63 -33.54
N ARG A 507 7.26 -18.69 -34.37
CA ARG A 507 7.50 -20.08 -33.90
C ARG A 507 8.90 -20.25 -33.33
N GLU A 508 9.92 -19.66 -33.95
CA GLU A 508 11.29 -19.69 -33.41
C GLU A 508 11.34 -19.08 -31.99
N LEU A 509 10.73 -17.91 -31.78
CA LEU A 509 10.66 -17.28 -30.45
C LEU A 509 9.90 -18.17 -29.44
N VAL A 510 8.80 -18.82 -29.83
CA VAL A 510 8.06 -19.75 -28.96
C VAL A 510 8.89 -21.01 -28.67
N GLY A 511 9.62 -21.53 -29.65
CA GLY A 511 10.56 -22.63 -29.50
C GLY A 511 11.67 -22.30 -28.50
N ASP A 512 12.28 -21.12 -28.63
CA ASP A 512 13.29 -20.59 -27.70
C ASP A 512 12.74 -20.51 -26.27
N VAL A 513 11.48 -20.08 -26.10
CA VAL A 513 10.80 -20.02 -24.79
C VAL A 513 10.56 -21.43 -24.21
N LEU A 514 10.17 -22.40 -25.04
CA LEU A 514 9.90 -23.79 -24.61
C LEU A 514 11.18 -24.54 -24.22
N ALA A 515 12.23 -24.40 -25.03
CA ALA A 515 13.51 -25.05 -24.80
C ALA A 515 14.34 -24.35 -23.72
N GLY A 516 14.06 -23.07 -23.43
CA GLY A 516 14.93 -22.23 -22.60
C GLY A 516 16.26 -21.97 -23.29
N GLU A 517 16.23 -21.82 -24.62
CA GLU A 517 17.39 -21.66 -25.48
C GLU A 517 17.30 -20.35 -26.27
N GLY A 518 18.33 -20.05 -27.07
CA GLY A 518 18.33 -18.91 -27.98
C GLY A 518 18.06 -17.55 -27.30
N GLN A 519 17.00 -16.88 -27.74
CA GLN A 519 16.62 -15.53 -27.28
C GLN A 519 16.19 -15.48 -25.81
N VAL A 520 15.89 -16.64 -25.21
CA VAL A 520 15.41 -16.77 -23.83
C VAL A 520 16.27 -17.75 -23.04
N GLN A 521 17.55 -17.90 -23.42
CA GLN A 521 18.52 -18.79 -22.76
C GLN A 521 18.62 -18.58 -21.23
N ALA A 522 18.47 -17.34 -20.76
CA ALA A 522 18.48 -17.05 -19.34
C ALA A 522 17.24 -17.59 -18.58
N GLY A 523 16.16 -17.94 -19.29
CA GLY A 523 14.83 -18.30 -18.78
C GLY A 523 13.87 -17.11 -18.69
N VAL A 524 12.63 -17.35 -18.26
CA VAL A 524 11.56 -16.32 -18.09
C VAL A 524 11.28 -16.08 -16.61
N ARG A 525 10.94 -14.84 -16.23
CA ARG A 525 10.63 -14.50 -14.82
C ARG A 525 9.14 -14.31 -14.55
N GLY A 526 8.75 -14.62 -13.32
CA GLY A 526 7.44 -14.29 -12.75
C GLY A 526 6.31 -15.19 -13.25
N ARG A 527 5.09 -14.92 -12.76
CA ARG A 527 3.84 -15.59 -13.19
C ARG A 527 2.86 -14.65 -13.89
N LYS A 528 3.00 -13.34 -13.71
CA LYS A 528 2.10 -12.34 -14.28
C LYS A 528 2.28 -12.28 -15.80
N GLY A 529 1.21 -12.55 -16.55
CA GLY A 529 1.22 -12.61 -18.01
C GLY A 529 1.50 -13.99 -18.60
N TYR A 530 1.75 -15.02 -17.77
CA TYR A 530 2.01 -16.40 -18.23
C TYR A 530 0.83 -16.95 -19.05
N GLU A 531 -0.37 -16.90 -18.48
CA GLU A 531 -1.58 -17.39 -19.16
C GLU A 531 -1.90 -16.60 -20.43
N GLU A 532 -1.64 -15.30 -20.42
CA GLU A 532 -1.86 -14.43 -21.58
C GLU A 532 -0.91 -14.78 -22.72
N PHE A 533 0.36 -15.04 -22.41
CA PHE A 533 1.34 -15.49 -23.40
C PHE A 533 0.90 -16.79 -24.06
N TRP A 534 0.58 -17.82 -23.28
CA TRP A 534 0.20 -19.13 -23.83
C TRP A 534 -1.14 -19.10 -24.56
N ARG A 535 -2.12 -18.32 -24.06
CA ARG A 535 -3.36 -18.10 -24.80
C ARG A 535 -3.10 -17.47 -26.17
N LEU A 536 -2.20 -16.49 -26.24
CA LEU A 536 -1.81 -15.89 -27.52
C LEU A 536 -1.10 -16.88 -28.45
N VAL A 537 -0.21 -17.72 -27.91
CA VAL A 537 0.44 -18.81 -28.68
C VAL A 537 -0.60 -19.76 -29.27
N ASP A 538 -1.62 -20.11 -28.50
CA ASP A 538 -2.71 -21.00 -28.92
C ASP A 538 -3.59 -20.34 -29.98
N GLU A 539 -4.00 -19.10 -29.77
CA GLU A 539 -4.79 -18.29 -30.72
C GLU A 539 -4.09 -18.14 -32.07
N LEU A 540 -2.75 -18.06 -32.06
CA LEU A 540 -1.94 -17.91 -33.27
C LEU A 540 -1.53 -19.25 -33.90
N GLY A 541 -1.87 -20.39 -33.28
CA GLY A 541 -1.48 -21.72 -33.77
C GLY A 541 0.04 -21.92 -33.80
N LEU A 542 0.76 -21.38 -32.82
CA LEU A 542 2.22 -21.40 -32.74
C LEU A 542 2.76 -22.49 -31.80
N ARG A 543 1.90 -23.36 -31.25
CA ARG A 543 2.38 -24.57 -30.57
C ARG A 543 3.10 -25.48 -31.57
N PRO A 544 4.23 -26.11 -31.18
CA PRO A 544 4.93 -27.07 -32.02
C PRO A 544 4.04 -28.23 -32.48
#